data_AF-A0A2H1WB68-F1
#
_entry.id   AF-A0A2H1WB68-F1
#
_cell.length_a   1.000
_cell.length_b   1.000
_cell.length_c   1.000
_cell.angle_alpha   90.00
_cell.angle_beta   90.00
_cell.angle_gamma   90.00
#
_symmetry.space_group_name_H-M   'P 1'
#
loop_
_entity.id
_entity.type
_entity.pdbx_description
1 polymer ?
#
loop_
_entity_poly.entity_id
_entity_poly.type
_entity_poly.pdbx_seq_one_letter_code
_entity_poly.pdbx_strand_id
1 'polypeptide(L)'
;MESGKINLEKGQNQEPVPVPKPEPSTSKGSGHSKSSRRRRGRPTGANRTPLSLEERRARNAQYERERREDLAQAQAELAEAAGCDPNVSEADLLAIVIKRLDNAKEKQNRRLSTD
;
A
#
# COMPACT_ATOMS: atom_id res chain seq x y z
N MET A 1 41.91 -26.45 8.54
CA MET A 1 40.55 -26.37 9.08
C MET A 1 40.50 -25.10 9.90
N GLU A 2 39.90 -24.04 9.38
CA GLU A 2 39.74 -22.80 10.13
C GLU A 2 38.36 -22.22 9.83
N SER A 3 37.48 -22.38 10.80
CA SER A 3 36.05 -22.09 10.71
C SER A 3 35.83 -20.60 10.86
N GLY A 4 35.46 -19.92 9.77
CA GLY A 4 35.01 -18.53 9.79
C GLY A 4 33.72 -18.40 10.59
N LYS A 5 33.82 -17.75 11.76
CA LYS A 5 32.69 -17.46 12.65
C LYS A 5 31.85 -16.34 12.04
N ILE A 6 30.60 -16.66 11.67
CA ILE A 6 29.59 -15.68 11.29
C ILE A 6 29.14 -14.90 12.55
N ASN A 7 29.38 -13.59 12.57
CA ASN A 7 28.83 -12.72 13.60
C ASN A 7 27.37 -12.42 13.24
N LEU A 8 26.46 -13.12 13.90
CA LEU A 8 25.03 -12.84 13.89
C LEU A 8 24.76 -11.66 14.84
N GLU A 9 24.76 -10.43 14.30
CA GLU A 9 24.31 -9.26 15.06
C GLU A 9 22.81 -9.41 15.37
N LYS A 10 22.52 -9.75 16.63
CA LYS A 10 21.19 -9.70 17.21
C LYS A 10 20.72 -8.24 17.19
N GLY A 11 19.77 -7.93 16.31
CA GLY A 11 18.99 -6.70 16.36
C GLY A 11 18.43 -6.49 17.75
N GLN A 12 18.78 -5.36 18.35
CA GLN A 12 18.48 -4.99 19.72
C GLN A 12 16.97 -4.93 19.95
N ASN A 13 16.52 -5.64 20.99
CA ASN A 13 15.23 -5.44 21.61
C ASN A 13 15.13 -3.99 22.08
N GLN A 14 14.31 -3.16 21.45
CA GLN A 14 13.95 -1.87 22.02
C GLN A 14 12.89 -2.12 23.10
N GLU A 15 13.28 -1.97 24.36
CA GLU A 15 12.35 -1.83 25.47
C GLU A 15 11.47 -0.58 25.24
N PRO A 16 10.15 -0.64 25.47
CA PRO A 16 9.32 0.54 25.35
C PRO A 16 9.61 1.53 26.48
N VAL A 17 9.96 2.76 26.09
CA VAL A 17 10.21 3.90 26.99
C VAL A 17 9.04 4.08 27.98
N PRO A 18 9.29 4.27 29.29
CA PRO A 18 8.23 4.42 30.28
C PRO A 18 7.54 5.77 30.13
N VAL A 19 6.23 5.75 29.86
CA VAL A 19 5.38 6.95 29.86
C VAL A 19 5.25 7.46 31.29
N PRO A 20 5.44 8.76 31.56
CA PRO A 20 5.34 9.31 32.92
C PRO A 20 3.92 9.13 33.47
N LYS A 21 3.81 8.52 34.66
CA LYS A 21 2.57 8.45 35.44
C LYS A 21 2.27 9.83 36.03
N PRO A 22 1.11 10.46 35.76
CA PRO A 22 0.70 11.64 36.50
C PRO A 22 0.21 11.23 37.90
N GLU A 23 0.77 11.88 38.93
CA GLU A 23 0.36 11.77 40.34
C GLU A 23 -1.07 12.30 40.56
N PRO A 24 -1.81 11.80 41.59
CA PRO A 24 -3.20 12.18 41.80
C PRO A 24 -3.29 13.51 42.57
N SER A 25 -3.40 14.62 41.86
CA SER A 25 -3.86 15.88 42.46
C SER A 25 -5.38 15.90 42.50
N THR A 26 -5.93 15.88 43.71
CA THR A 26 -7.36 15.97 43.99
C THR A 26 -7.88 17.38 43.69
N SER A 27 -8.90 17.50 42.84
CA SER A 27 -9.84 18.62 42.93
C SER A 27 -11.21 18.17 42.46
N LYS A 28 -12.16 18.10 43.40
CA LYS A 28 -13.57 17.82 43.14
C LYS A 28 -14.14 18.94 42.25
N GLY A 29 -14.66 18.56 41.08
CA GLY A 29 -15.42 19.43 40.19
C GLY A 29 -16.47 18.62 39.45
N SER A 30 -17.73 18.98 39.65
CA SER A 30 -18.92 18.21 39.32
C SER A 30 -19.12 17.94 37.82
N GLY A 31 -19.51 16.70 37.50
CA GLY A 31 -20.34 16.33 36.36
C GLY A 31 -19.97 16.93 35.00
N HIS A 32 -19.10 16.26 34.26
CA HIS A 32 -18.98 16.46 32.80
C HIS A 32 -19.34 15.15 32.10
N SER A 33 -20.59 15.06 31.65
CA SER A 33 -21.06 14.03 30.74
C SER A 33 -20.34 14.18 29.39
N LYS A 34 -19.48 13.20 29.09
CA LYS A 34 -18.99 12.72 27.79
C LYS A 34 -18.93 13.75 26.64
N SER A 35 -17.72 14.02 26.13
CA SER A 35 -17.53 14.68 24.83
C SER A 35 -18.11 13.82 23.69
N SER A 36 -19.38 14.03 23.41
CA SER A 36 -20.11 13.49 22.26
C SER A 36 -19.67 14.23 20.99
N ARG A 37 -18.68 13.69 20.30
CA ARG A 37 -18.47 14.03 18.88
C ARG A 37 -18.18 12.77 18.08
N ARG A 38 -19.25 12.06 17.71
CA ARG A 38 -19.18 11.10 16.62
C ARG A 38 -18.79 11.87 15.36
N ARG A 39 -17.68 11.50 14.72
CA ARG A 39 -17.31 12.01 13.40
C ARG A 39 -18.42 11.64 12.42
N ARG A 40 -18.91 12.62 11.66
CA ARG A 40 -19.96 12.42 10.64
C ARG A 40 -19.46 11.43 9.58
N GLY A 41 -20.31 10.50 9.16
CA GLY A 41 -20.10 9.70 7.93
C GLY A 41 -20.11 8.17 8.04
N ARG A 42 -20.29 7.53 9.21
CA ARG A 42 -20.41 6.05 9.24
C ARG A 42 -21.57 5.57 10.12
N PRO A 43 -22.58 4.90 9.54
CA PRO A 43 -23.46 4.08 10.33
C PRO A 43 -22.62 2.94 10.92
N THR A 44 -22.45 2.94 12.25
CA THR A 44 -22.10 1.71 12.96
C THR A 44 -23.34 0.84 12.92
N GLY A 45 -23.44 -0.06 11.95
CA GLY A 45 -24.50 -1.07 11.97
C GLY A 45 -24.45 -1.75 13.34
N ALA A 46 -25.53 -1.66 14.10
CA ALA A 46 -25.59 -2.10 15.50
C ALA A 46 -25.23 -3.58 15.70
N ASN A 47 -25.20 -4.37 14.61
CA ASN A 47 -25.01 -5.82 14.61
C ASN A 47 -23.75 -6.28 13.84
N ARG A 48 -22.76 -5.41 13.62
CA ARG A 48 -21.48 -5.85 13.03
C ARG A 48 -20.48 -6.16 14.14
N THR A 49 -20.18 -7.44 14.34
CA THR A 49 -18.98 -7.85 15.07
C THR A 49 -17.76 -7.28 14.34
N PRO A 50 -16.93 -6.47 15.00
CA PRO A 50 -15.69 -6.01 14.40
C PRO A 50 -14.80 -7.22 14.14
N LEU A 51 -14.16 -7.25 12.96
CA LEU A 51 -13.22 -8.32 12.64
C LEU A 51 -12.10 -8.38 13.68
N SER A 52 -11.72 -9.60 14.02
CA SER A 52 -10.50 -9.87 14.76
C SER A 52 -9.30 -9.32 13.99
N LEU A 53 -8.19 -9.11 14.70
CA LEU A 53 -6.97 -8.62 14.09
C LEU A 53 -6.45 -9.62 13.04
N GLU A 54 -6.57 -10.92 13.32
CA GLU A 54 -6.19 -11.99 12.41
C GLU A 54 -7.09 -12.04 11.16
N GLU A 55 -8.42 -11.94 11.33
CA GLU A 55 -9.37 -11.89 10.21
C GLU A 55 -9.11 -10.70 9.29
N ARG A 56 -8.74 -9.55 9.88
CA ARG A 56 -8.37 -8.36 9.10
C ARG A 56 -7.07 -8.56 8.33
N ARG A 57 -6.06 -9.19 8.94
CA ARG A 57 -4.79 -9.52 8.28
C ARG A 57 -5.02 -10.49 7.12
N ALA A 58 -5.76 -11.56 7.34
CA ALA A 58 -6.10 -12.55 6.32
C ALA A 58 -6.84 -11.90 5.14
N ARG A 59 -7.83 -11.05 5.43
CA ARG A 59 -8.58 -10.32 4.40
C ARG A 59 -7.69 -9.36 3.61
N ASN A 60 -6.85 -8.57 4.27
CA ASN A 60 -5.95 -7.65 3.57
C ASN A 60 -4.91 -8.39 2.73
N ALA A 61 -4.41 -9.54 3.21
CA ALA A 61 -3.49 -10.38 2.47
C ALA A 61 -4.14 -10.93 1.19
N GLN A 62 -5.41 -11.34 1.26
CA GLN A 62 -6.19 -11.74 0.09
C GLN A 62 -6.30 -10.58 -0.92
N TYR A 63 -6.75 -9.40 -0.48
CA TYR A 63 -6.89 -8.26 -1.39
C TYR A 63 -5.56 -7.85 -2.03
N GLU A 64 -4.46 -7.88 -1.29
CA GLU A 64 -3.16 -7.54 -1.86
C GLU A 64 -2.66 -8.60 -2.84
N ARG A 65 -3.03 -9.87 -2.63
CA ARG A 65 -2.76 -10.93 -3.60
C ARG A 65 -3.52 -10.69 -4.90
N GLU A 66 -4.84 -10.50 -4.82
CA GLU A 66 -5.69 -10.21 -5.98
C GLU A 66 -5.20 -8.97 -6.73
N ARG A 67 -4.89 -7.89 -6.00
CA ARG A 67 -4.32 -6.67 -6.58
C ARG A 67 -3.03 -6.92 -7.35
N ARG A 68 -2.14 -7.78 -6.86
CA ARG A 68 -0.89 -8.12 -7.56
C ARG A 68 -1.12 -8.98 -8.79
N GLU A 69 -2.07 -9.91 -8.71
CA GLU A 69 -2.47 -10.74 -9.86
C GLU A 69 -3.05 -9.87 -10.98
N ASP A 70 -3.98 -8.95 -10.65
CA ASP A 70 -4.55 -8.00 -11.60
C ASP A 70 -3.49 -7.11 -12.26
N LEU A 71 -2.54 -6.59 -11.47
CA LEU A 71 -1.44 -5.78 -12.00
C LEU A 71 -0.51 -6.58 -12.92
N ALA A 72 -0.17 -7.81 -12.52
CA ALA A 72 0.67 -8.69 -13.34
C ALA A 72 -0.01 -9.03 -14.67
N GLN A 73 -1.33 -9.30 -14.65
CA GLN A 73 -2.10 -9.54 -15.85
C GLN A 73 -2.12 -8.31 -16.77
N ALA A 74 -2.44 -7.12 -16.23
CA ALA A 74 -2.44 -5.89 -17.01
C ALA A 74 -1.07 -5.58 -17.62
N GLN A 75 0.01 -5.86 -16.88
CA GLN A 75 1.38 -5.70 -17.38
C GLN A 75 1.69 -6.69 -18.52
N ALA A 76 1.28 -7.94 -18.39
CA ALA A 76 1.47 -8.95 -19.43
C ALA A 76 0.70 -8.58 -20.72
N GLU A 77 -0.56 -8.17 -20.59
CA GLU A 77 -1.38 -7.70 -21.71
C GLU A 77 -0.74 -6.47 -22.39
N LEU A 78 -0.20 -5.54 -21.60
CA LEU A 78 0.50 -4.37 -22.12
C LEU A 78 1.79 -4.75 -22.86
N ALA A 79 2.58 -5.69 -22.31
CA ALA A 79 3.79 -6.19 -22.94
C ALA A 79 3.48 -6.89 -24.26
N GLU A 80 2.42 -7.70 -24.32
CA GLU A 80 1.96 -8.35 -25.54
C GLU A 80 1.53 -7.32 -26.59
N ALA A 81 0.69 -6.34 -26.23
CA ALA A 81 0.26 -5.27 -27.12
C ALA A 81 1.44 -4.42 -27.63
N ALA A 82 2.45 -4.23 -26.78
CA ALA A 82 3.69 -3.56 -27.14
C ALA A 82 4.67 -4.49 -27.87
N GLY A 83 4.38 -5.78 -28.05
CA GLY A 83 5.32 -6.75 -28.63
C GLY A 83 6.67 -6.77 -27.92
N CYS A 84 6.67 -6.58 -26.60
CA CYS A 84 7.84 -6.66 -25.73
C CYS A 84 8.03 -8.08 -25.20
N ASP A 85 9.25 -8.40 -24.76
CA ASP A 85 9.53 -9.68 -24.08
C ASP A 85 8.73 -9.76 -22.76
N PRO A 86 8.15 -10.91 -22.40
CA PRO A 86 7.43 -11.08 -21.13
C PRO A 86 8.30 -10.87 -19.88
N ASN A 87 9.63 -10.96 -20.00
CA ASN A 87 10.59 -10.78 -18.90
C ASN A 87 11.18 -9.35 -18.84
N VAL A 88 10.65 -8.42 -19.63
CA VAL A 88 11.07 -7.01 -19.57
C VAL A 88 10.78 -6.43 -18.18
N SER A 89 11.65 -5.55 -17.69
CA SER A 89 11.39 -4.85 -16.44
C SER A 89 10.16 -3.94 -16.60
N GLU A 90 9.40 -3.74 -15.52
CA GLU A 90 8.21 -2.87 -15.53
C GLU A 90 8.56 -1.45 -16.00
N ALA A 91 9.68 -0.91 -15.51
CA ALA A 91 10.14 0.43 -15.88
C ALA A 91 10.46 0.55 -17.38
N ASP A 92 11.14 -0.45 -17.94
CA ASP A 92 11.49 -0.47 -19.36
C ASP A 92 10.25 -0.63 -20.24
N LEU A 93 9.29 -1.47 -19.84
CA LEU A 93 8.02 -1.62 -20.54
C LEU A 93 7.29 -0.28 -20.65
N LEU A 94 7.13 0.42 -19.53
CA LEU A 94 6.44 1.71 -19.50
C LEU A 94 7.16 2.75 -20.36
N ALA A 95 8.49 2.81 -20.30
CA ALA A 95 9.29 3.71 -21.13
C ALA A 95 9.11 3.42 -22.64
N ILE A 96 9.12 2.14 -23.03
CA ILE A 96 8.89 1.72 -24.42
C ILE A 96 7.49 2.12 -24.89
N VAL A 97 6.47 1.86 -24.08
CA VAL A 97 5.07 2.18 -24.41
C VAL A 97 4.87 3.68 -24.57
N ILE A 98 5.38 4.50 -23.64
CA ILE A 98 5.29 5.97 -23.71
C ILE A 98 5.90 6.47 -25.02
N LYS A 99 7.13 6.04 -25.32
CA LYS A 99 7.84 6.43 -26.54
C LYS A 99 7.06 6.05 -27.80
N ARG A 100 6.39 4.90 -27.82
CA ARG A 100 5.55 4.47 -28.95
C ARG A 100 4.32 5.35 -29.11
N LEU A 101 3.65 5.71 -28.02
CA LEU A 101 2.49 6.60 -28.04
C LEU A 101 2.87 7.99 -28.56
N ASP A 102 4.01 8.52 -28.13
CA ASP A 102 4.52 9.81 -28.62
C ASP A 102 4.80 9.77 -30.12
N ASN A 103 5.48 8.74 -30.60
CA ASN A 103 5.73 8.55 -32.04
C ASN A 103 4.45 8.37 -32.86
N ALA A 104 3.44 7.68 -32.31
CA ALA A 104 2.16 7.50 -32.96
C ALA A 104 1.41 8.84 -33.07
N LYS A 105 1.43 9.66 -32.01
CA LYS A 105 0.87 11.01 -31.99
C LYS A 105 1.52 11.92 -33.02
N GLU A 106 2.85 11.89 -33.12
CA GLU A 106 3.57 12.68 -34.13
C GLU A 106 3.21 12.25 -35.56
N LYS A 107 3.13 10.94 -35.84
CA LYS A 107 2.73 10.42 -37.15
C LYS A 107 1.32 10.85 -37.51
N GLN A 108 0.38 10.84 -36.55
CA GLN A 108 -0.98 11.33 -36.78
C GLN A 108 -1.01 12.83 -37.09
N ASN A 109 -0.30 13.65 -36.31
CA ASN A 109 -0.22 15.09 -36.55
C ASN A 109 0.34 15.43 -37.94
N ARG A 110 1.36 14.70 -38.41
CA ARG A 110 1.92 14.89 -39.75
C ARG A 110 0.90 14.57 -40.85
N ARG A 111 0.14 13.48 -40.71
CA ARG A 111 -0.91 13.11 -41.67
C ARG A 111 -2.01 14.17 -41.74
N LEU A 112 -2.43 14.72 -40.60
CA LEU A 112 -3.45 15.77 -40.53
C LEU A 112 -2.97 17.13 -41.06
N SER A 113 -1.66 17.34 -41.20
CA SER A 113 -1.09 18.60 -41.72
C SER A 113 -0.86 18.59 -43.24
N THR A 114 -1.00 17.44 -43.87
CA THR A 114 -0.77 17.24 -45.32
C THR A 114 -2.05 17.11 -46.14
N ASP A 115 -3.22 17.15 -45.49
CA ASP A 115 -4.55 17.28 -46.09
C ASP A 115 -5.04 18.74 -45.94
#